data_AF-L1KMJ9-F1
#
_entry.id   AF-L1KMJ9-F1
#
_cell.length_a   1.000
_cell.length_b   1.000
_cell.length_c   1.000
_cell.angle_alpha   90.00
_cell.angle_beta   90.00
_cell.angle_gamma   90.00
#
_symmetry.space_group_name_H-M   'P 1'
#
loop_
_entity.id
_entity.type
_entity.pdbx_description
1 polymer ?
#
loop_
_entity_poly.entity_id
_entity_poly.type
_entity_poly.pdbx_seq_one_letter_code
_entity_poly.pdbx_strand_id
1 'polypeptide(L)'
;MRVPLSWLREYVDLPATETGRDVQAKLISAGLEVETVEQLGDGLKGPLVVGQVLTIEELEGFKKPIRFCTVDVGRANGTGEPQEIVCGARNFAVGDKVVVVLPGAELPGGFAISARKTYGRNSHGMICSSDELGMGDDGTKGIIVLPPEYEVGTDAIELLELVDEVLDIAVTPDRGYCLSMRGIARETATAYGLPLRDPALLDVPGPNAFGHPVQVSDPLGCDRFTARTVTGLDPDAQSPIWLKRRLQKAGMRPISLAVDITNYVMLELGQPLHAYDRARVQGAIGVRRAEAGEKLTTLDGVVRTLDAEDLVITDDRGPIGLAGVMGGANTEVDETDGTTTEVVIEAAHFDAIAIARTARRHKLSSEASKRFERGVDPQAAAAAAQRTVDLLVLLAGGTADAGVTEVVTPSAPHTITIPADHPDKVAGMEYGRETVVRRLQDVGCDVYGQDELIVTVPSWRPDLTDPNDLAEEVIRLEGYENLPSTLPKPPAGLGLTGRQRLHRRVGRALAGAGYVEALNYPFIGEHVFDQLGLAADDRHRKVVKLVNPLSDEEPALRTTLLPGLLGALRRNDGRGSHDLALFETGLVFHPQDELSIAARLPVDRRPTDEELASLTAALPV
;
A
#
# COMPACT_ATOMS: atom_id res chain seq x y z
N MET A 1 0.80 -4.59 2.84
CA MET A 1 -0.40 -4.09 3.56
C MET A 1 -0.31 -4.73 4.91
N ARG A 2 -0.19 -3.93 5.96
CA ARG A 2 0.11 -4.44 7.31
C ARG A 2 -1.18 -4.67 8.07
N VAL A 3 -1.37 -5.89 8.57
CA VAL A 3 -2.61 -6.36 9.18
C VAL A 3 -2.30 -6.88 10.57
N PRO A 4 -2.59 -6.10 11.63
CA PRO A 4 -2.46 -6.57 13.00
C PRO A 4 -3.48 -7.68 13.27
N LEU A 5 -3.01 -8.82 13.79
CA LEU A 5 -3.85 -9.98 14.04
C LEU A 5 -4.92 -9.68 15.11
N SER A 6 -4.56 -8.90 16.14
CA SER A 6 -5.51 -8.43 17.14
C SER A 6 -6.73 -7.71 16.53
N TRP A 7 -6.49 -6.82 15.56
CA TRP A 7 -7.54 -6.06 14.89
C TRP A 7 -8.33 -6.93 13.90
N LEU A 8 -7.66 -7.85 13.19
CA LEU A 8 -8.33 -8.82 12.30
C LEU A 8 -9.37 -9.68 13.06
N ARG A 9 -9.04 -10.08 14.30
CA ARG A 9 -9.91 -10.90 15.16
C ARG A 9 -11.21 -10.23 15.57
N GLU A 10 -11.34 -8.91 15.42
CA GLU A 10 -12.59 -8.21 15.71
C GLU A 10 -13.67 -8.49 14.66
N TYR A 11 -13.24 -8.75 13.42
CA TYR A 11 -14.14 -9.01 12.28
C TYR A 11 -14.32 -10.50 11.98
N VAL A 12 -13.36 -11.34 12.37
CA VAL A 12 -13.41 -12.80 12.20
C VAL A 12 -13.03 -13.48 13.50
N ASP A 13 -13.95 -14.28 14.06
CA ASP A 13 -13.74 -15.02 15.31
C ASP A 13 -12.79 -16.22 15.11
N LEU A 14 -11.52 -15.94 14.81
CA LEU A 14 -10.48 -16.94 14.65
C LEU A 14 -10.27 -17.71 15.96
N PRO A 15 -10.03 -19.04 15.91
CA PRO A 15 -9.67 -19.80 17.09
C PRO A 15 -8.48 -19.17 17.83
N ALA A 16 -8.50 -19.20 19.16
CA ALA A 16 -7.46 -18.58 20.00
C ALA A 16 -6.08 -19.25 19.84
N THR A 17 -6.05 -20.47 19.30
CA THR A 17 -4.83 -21.23 19.02
C THR A 17 -4.14 -20.83 17.71
N GLU A 18 -4.83 -20.17 16.79
CA GLU A 18 -4.25 -19.75 15.51
C GLU A 18 -3.23 -18.64 15.75
N THR A 19 -2.01 -18.82 15.29
CA THR A 19 -0.99 -17.77 15.29
C THR A 19 -1.06 -16.96 14.00
N GLY A 20 -0.35 -15.84 13.94
CA GLY A 20 -0.18 -15.06 12.71
C GLY A 20 0.43 -15.89 11.58
N ARG A 21 1.28 -16.88 11.90
CA ARG A 21 1.85 -17.82 10.91
C ARG A 21 0.82 -18.82 10.38
N ASP A 22 -0.12 -19.26 11.21
CA ASP A 22 -1.18 -20.16 10.75
C ASP A 22 -2.15 -19.42 9.80
N VAL A 23 -2.50 -18.18 10.16
CA VAL A 23 -3.30 -17.29 9.30
C VAL A 23 -2.55 -16.99 7.99
N GLN A 24 -1.24 -16.72 8.04
CA GLN A 24 -0.40 -16.58 6.86
C GLN A 24 -0.52 -17.79 5.93
N ALA A 25 -0.37 -19.00 6.46
CA ALA A 25 -0.43 -20.21 5.64
C ALA A 25 -1.78 -20.36 4.94
N LYS A 26 -2.88 -20.06 5.64
CA LYS A 26 -4.23 -20.10 5.07
C LYS A 26 -4.46 -19.05 3.99
N LEU A 27 -4.01 -17.82 4.21
CA LEU A 27 -4.13 -16.74 3.21
C LEU A 27 -3.29 -17.02 1.96
N ILE A 28 -2.07 -17.57 2.11
CA ILE A 28 -1.24 -17.99 0.98
C ILE A 28 -1.93 -19.08 0.15
N SER A 29 -2.49 -20.10 0.82
CA SER A 29 -3.28 -21.13 0.12
C SER A 29 -4.49 -20.56 -0.63
N ALA A 30 -5.07 -19.46 -0.15
CA ALA A 30 -6.18 -18.77 -0.79
C ALA A 30 -5.74 -17.77 -1.90
N GLY A 31 -4.44 -17.62 -2.16
CA GLY A 31 -3.89 -16.75 -3.22
C GLY A 31 -3.42 -15.37 -2.75
N LEU A 32 -3.32 -15.11 -1.44
CA LEU A 32 -2.77 -13.87 -0.89
C LEU A 32 -1.34 -14.07 -0.39
N GLU A 33 -0.38 -13.42 -1.05
CA GLU A 33 1.02 -13.49 -0.64
C GLU A 33 1.27 -12.71 0.65
N VAL A 34 1.59 -13.42 1.73
CA VAL A 34 2.02 -12.83 3.00
C VAL A 34 3.55 -12.94 3.07
N GLU A 35 4.24 -11.82 2.93
CA GLU A 35 5.70 -11.76 2.86
C GLU A 35 6.33 -12.10 4.21
N THR A 36 5.80 -11.52 5.29
CA THR A 36 6.33 -11.71 6.65
C THR A 36 5.23 -11.66 7.70
N VAL A 37 5.48 -12.32 8.84
CA VAL A 37 4.71 -12.15 10.08
C VAL A 37 5.66 -11.57 11.11
N GLU A 38 5.50 -10.28 11.42
CA GLU A 38 6.29 -9.58 12.41
C GLU A 38 5.73 -9.81 13.82
N GLN A 39 6.61 -10.17 14.76
CA GLN A 39 6.27 -10.34 16.18
C GLN A 39 6.60 -9.02 16.89
N LEU A 40 5.59 -8.17 17.07
CA LEU A 40 5.76 -6.93 17.82
C LEU A 40 5.93 -7.25 19.31
N GLY A 41 6.82 -6.52 19.97
CA GLY A 41 7.13 -6.75 21.38
C GLY A 41 7.99 -7.99 21.64
N ASP A 42 8.57 -8.62 20.61
CA ASP A 42 9.51 -9.74 20.82
C ASP A 42 10.71 -9.29 21.68
N GLY A 43 11.03 -10.10 22.69
CA GLY A 43 12.05 -9.78 23.69
C GLY A 43 11.65 -8.77 24.76
N LEU A 44 10.48 -8.11 24.67
CA LEU A 44 9.99 -7.21 25.70
C LEU A 44 9.62 -8.00 26.97
N LYS A 45 10.22 -7.64 28.10
CA LYS A 45 9.92 -8.21 29.42
C LYS A 45 9.70 -7.09 30.42
N GLY A 46 8.59 -7.17 31.16
CA GLY A 46 8.30 -6.24 32.25
C GLY A 46 9.26 -6.38 33.45
N PRO A 47 9.17 -5.47 34.44
CA PRO A 47 8.03 -4.57 34.65
C PRO A 47 8.12 -3.25 33.85
N LEU A 48 7.09 -3.01 33.03
CA LEU A 48 6.84 -1.75 32.30
C LEU A 48 5.47 -1.23 32.73
N VAL A 49 5.41 -0.07 33.36
CA VAL A 49 4.19 0.41 34.03
C VAL A 49 3.94 1.89 33.84
N VAL A 50 2.70 2.31 34.06
CA VAL A 50 2.36 3.73 34.18
C VAL A 50 2.92 4.29 35.50
N GLY A 51 3.64 5.41 35.41
CA GLY A 51 4.14 6.16 36.54
C GLY A 51 3.61 7.60 36.55
N GLN A 52 3.66 8.27 37.70
CA GLN A 52 3.33 9.69 37.83
C GLN A 52 4.52 10.49 38.32
N VAL A 53 4.89 11.55 37.60
CA VAL A 53 6.04 12.39 37.96
C VAL A 53 5.70 13.25 39.17
N LEU A 54 6.38 13.03 40.30
CA LEU A 54 6.16 13.76 41.55
C LEU A 54 7.05 14.99 41.68
N THR A 55 8.32 14.88 41.28
CA THR A 55 9.30 15.98 41.34
C THR A 55 10.20 15.98 40.11
N ILE A 56 10.70 17.16 39.74
CA ILE A 56 11.70 17.36 38.69
C ILE A 56 12.79 18.31 39.23
N GLU A 57 14.03 17.85 39.28
CA GLU A 57 15.24 18.64 39.53
C GLU A 57 16.02 18.75 38.21
N GLU A 58 16.30 19.96 37.71
CA GLU A 58 17.19 20.13 36.56
C GLU A 58 18.66 20.04 37.00
N LEU A 59 19.43 19.15 36.36
CA LEU A 59 20.85 18.97 36.62
C LEU A 59 21.67 19.89 35.72
N GLU A 60 22.43 20.81 36.32
CA GLU A 60 23.31 21.74 35.62
C GLU A 60 24.70 21.13 35.30
N GLY A 61 25.43 21.73 34.36
CA GLY A 61 26.82 21.37 34.06
C GLY A 61 27.03 20.34 32.94
N PHE A 62 25.98 19.97 32.21
CA PHE A 62 26.04 19.03 31.08
C PHE A 62 25.72 19.69 29.74
N LYS A 63 26.19 19.11 28.62
CA LYS A 63 25.97 19.64 27.26
C LYS A 63 24.50 19.66 26.85
N LYS A 64 23.68 18.79 27.44
CA LYS A 64 22.23 18.73 27.25
C LYS A 64 21.57 18.87 28.63
N PRO A 65 20.38 19.48 28.70
CA PRO A 65 19.63 19.54 29.96
C PRO A 65 19.22 18.14 30.38
N ILE A 66 19.51 17.77 31.62
CA ILE A 66 19.16 16.47 32.20
C ILE A 66 18.24 16.73 33.40
N ARG A 67 17.18 15.93 33.54
CA ARG A 67 16.24 16.01 34.65
C ARG A 67 16.40 14.79 35.56
N PHE A 68 16.43 15.02 36.86
CA PHE A 68 16.32 14.00 37.89
C PHE A 68 14.91 14.06 38.46
N CYS A 69 14.18 12.96 38.35
CA CYS A 69 12.78 12.89 38.69
C CYS A 69 12.54 11.85 39.78
N THR A 70 11.58 12.12 40.67
CA THR A 70 10.94 11.06 41.46
C THR A 70 9.60 10.73 40.83
N VAL A 71 9.36 9.45 40.58
CA VAL A 71 8.19 8.96 39.86
C VAL A 71 7.47 7.94 40.72
N ASP A 72 6.20 8.18 41.03
CA ASP A 72 5.35 7.19 41.66
C ASP A 72 5.06 6.08 40.64
N VAL A 73 5.36 4.84 40.98
CA VAL A 73 5.08 3.64 40.17
C VAL A 73 4.17 2.66 40.92
N GLY A 74 3.50 3.14 41.96
CA GLY A 74 2.65 2.36 42.84
C GLY A 74 3.47 1.24 43.47
N ARG A 75 2.92 0.02 43.48
CA ARG A 75 3.60 -1.15 44.04
C ARG A 75 4.47 -1.91 43.04
N ALA A 76 4.61 -1.42 41.80
CA ALA A 76 5.30 -2.13 40.73
C ALA A 76 6.81 -2.34 41.01
N ASN A 77 7.41 -1.49 41.84
CA ASN A 77 8.81 -1.65 42.28
C ASN A 77 8.96 -2.55 43.53
N GLY A 78 7.88 -3.12 44.04
CA GLY A 78 7.87 -3.99 45.23
C GLY A 78 7.99 -3.27 46.57
N THR A 79 8.22 -1.95 46.59
CA THR A 79 8.40 -1.18 47.84
C THR A 79 7.25 -0.20 48.10
N GLY A 80 6.62 0.33 47.05
CA GLY A 80 5.63 1.40 47.17
C GLY A 80 6.24 2.80 47.32
N GLU A 81 7.56 2.91 47.39
CA GLU A 81 8.27 4.19 47.46
C GLU A 81 8.46 4.78 46.05
N PRO A 82 8.49 6.11 45.88
CA PRO A 82 8.78 6.74 44.60
C PRO A 82 10.14 6.33 44.03
N GLN A 83 10.19 6.15 42.70
CA GLN A 83 11.38 5.74 41.99
C GLN A 83 12.20 6.94 41.51
N GLU A 84 13.50 6.96 41.84
CA GLU A 84 14.44 7.94 41.30
C GLU A 84 14.83 7.58 39.86
N ILE A 85 14.57 8.47 38.89
CA ILE A 85 14.85 8.23 37.47
C ILE A 85 15.46 9.49 36.83
N VAL A 86 16.51 9.29 36.03
CA VAL A 86 17.13 10.36 35.23
C VAL A 86 16.58 10.33 33.81
N CYS A 87 16.04 11.46 33.33
CA CYS A 87 15.43 11.60 32.01
C CYS A 87 15.99 12.83 31.28
N GLY A 88 16.22 12.72 29.97
CA GLY A 88 16.68 13.83 29.12
C GLY A 88 15.55 14.56 28.38
N ALA A 89 14.33 14.02 28.41
CA ALA A 89 13.19 14.59 27.69
C ALA A 89 12.64 15.83 28.39
N ARG A 90 11.93 16.67 27.62
CA ARG A 90 11.39 17.96 28.10
C ARG A 90 9.90 18.13 27.90
N ASN A 91 9.26 17.20 27.20
CA ASN A 91 7.83 17.23 26.87
C ASN A 91 6.92 16.75 28.01
N PHE A 92 7.37 16.85 29.27
CA PHE A 92 6.61 16.45 30.44
C PHE A 92 6.88 17.38 31.64
N ALA A 93 5.94 17.42 32.56
CA ALA A 93 5.89 18.23 33.78
C ALA A 93 5.58 17.39 35.02
N VAL A 94 5.66 18.03 36.19
CA VAL A 94 5.20 17.41 37.45
C VAL A 94 3.69 17.20 37.38
N GLY A 95 3.25 16.00 37.74
CA GLY A 95 1.85 15.58 37.68
C GLY A 95 1.54 14.66 36.50
N ASP A 96 2.34 14.69 35.43
CA ASP A 96 2.10 13.91 34.22
C ASP A 96 2.19 12.40 34.47
N LYS A 97 1.33 11.66 33.76
CA LYS A 97 1.41 10.20 33.65
C LYS A 97 2.40 9.85 32.55
N VAL A 98 3.34 8.96 32.83
CA VAL A 98 4.41 8.57 31.91
C VAL A 98 4.61 7.06 31.92
N VAL A 99 5.27 6.51 30.90
CA VAL A 99 5.58 5.08 30.84
C VAL A 99 6.97 4.82 31.42
N VAL A 100 7.05 3.99 32.45
CA VAL A 100 8.28 3.71 33.19
C VAL A 100 8.67 2.25 33.05
N VAL A 101 9.92 2.02 32.66
CA VAL A 101 10.53 0.69 32.71
C VAL A 101 11.40 0.55 33.95
N LEU A 102 11.15 -0.48 34.75
CA LEU A 102 11.81 -0.72 36.03
C LEU A 102 12.97 -1.73 35.91
N PRO A 103 13.93 -1.74 36.85
CA PRO A 103 15.02 -2.71 36.86
C PRO A 103 14.51 -4.15 36.84
N GLY A 104 15.15 -5.00 36.02
CA GLY A 104 14.73 -6.38 35.77
C GLY A 104 13.92 -6.57 34.49
N ALA A 105 13.44 -5.48 33.88
CA ALA A 105 12.83 -5.47 32.56
C ALA A 105 13.86 -5.56 31.42
N GLU A 106 13.39 -5.89 30.23
CA GLU A 106 14.16 -5.94 28.99
C GLU A 106 13.34 -5.26 27.89
N LEU A 107 13.92 -4.24 27.24
CA LEU A 107 13.29 -3.55 26.09
C LEU A 107 13.67 -4.25 24.76
N PRO A 108 12.93 -3.96 23.67
CA PRO A 108 13.25 -4.51 22.34
C PRO A 108 14.72 -4.31 21.96
N GLY A 109 15.29 -5.30 21.27
CA GLY A 109 16.72 -5.32 20.93
C GLY A 109 17.64 -5.81 22.06
N GLY A 110 17.08 -6.39 23.12
CA GLY A 110 17.84 -7.01 24.22
C GLY A 110 18.41 -6.00 25.23
N PHE A 111 17.75 -4.86 25.39
CA PHE A 111 18.23 -3.80 26.27
C PHE A 111 17.74 -4.00 27.72
N ALA A 112 18.56 -4.68 28.52
CA ALA A 112 18.27 -4.97 29.91
C ALA A 112 18.32 -3.71 30.81
N ILE A 113 17.27 -3.50 31.60
CA ILE A 113 17.15 -2.37 32.53
C ILE A 113 17.71 -2.74 33.89
N SER A 114 18.64 -1.92 34.38
CA SER A 114 19.26 -2.05 35.70
C SER A 114 19.38 -0.68 36.37
N ALA A 115 19.47 -0.69 37.70
CA ALA A 115 19.78 0.52 38.46
C ALA A 115 21.23 0.94 38.18
N ARG A 116 21.43 2.17 37.68
CA ARG A 116 22.76 2.69 37.33
C ARG A 116 22.96 4.10 37.84
N LYS A 117 24.21 4.44 38.16
CA LYS A 117 24.59 5.81 38.47
C LYS A 117 24.88 6.56 37.17
N THR A 118 24.15 7.63 36.92
CA THR A 118 24.30 8.47 35.72
C THR A 118 24.11 9.93 36.10
N TYR A 119 24.89 10.83 35.48
CA TYR A 119 24.83 12.27 35.75
C TYR A 119 24.93 12.64 37.25
N GLY A 120 25.66 11.85 38.04
CA GLY A 120 25.84 12.07 39.48
C GLY A 120 24.68 11.61 40.38
N ARG A 121 23.60 11.06 39.82
CA ARG A 121 22.43 10.53 40.53
C ARG A 121 22.26 9.03 40.26
N ASN A 122 21.54 8.32 41.13
CA ASN A 122 21.13 6.93 40.86
C ASN A 122 19.83 6.95 40.06
N SER A 123 19.77 6.21 38.97
CA SER A 123 18.56 6.03 38.15
C SER A 123 18.13 4.58 38.23
N HIS A 124 16.96 4.35 38.82
CA HIS A 124 16.39 3.04 39.06
C HIS A 124 15.31 2.73 38.01
N GLY A 125 15.72 2.71 36.75
CA GLY A 125 14.82 2.58 35.62
C GLY A 125 14.97 3.74 34.64
N MET A 126 13.97 3.88 33.77
CA MET A 126 13.95 4.84 32.67
C MET A 126 12.50 5.19 32.31
N ILE A 127 12.25 6.44 31.92
CA ILE A 127 10.98 6.86 31.32
C ILE A 127 11.10 6.65 29.81
N CYS A 128 10.13 5.95 29.21
CA CYS A 128 10.25 5.44 27.85
C CYS A 128 9.62 6.38 26.81
N SER A 129 10.26 6.44 25.65
CA SER A 129 9.71 6.97 24.40
C SER A 129 9.06 5.89 23.54
N SER A 130 8.26 6.29 22.55
CA SER A 130 7.65 5.38 21.57
C SER A 130 8.70 4.59 20.79
N ASP A 131 9.81 5.23 20.39
CA ASP A 131 10.91 4.58 19.66
C ASP A 131 11.59 3.48 20.51
N GLU A 132 11.84 3.74 21.80
CA GLU A 132 12.47 2.76 22.71
C GLU A 132 11.58 1.53 22.95
N LEU A 133 10.25 1.69 22.83
CA LEU A 133 9.29 0.58 22.94
C LEU A 133 9.00 -0.10 21.59
N GLY A 134 9.65 0.30 20.50
CA GLY A 134 9.42 -0.26 19.17
C GLY A 134 8.05 0.12 18.58
N MET A 135 7.47 1.25 19.02
CA MET A 135 6.18 1.74 18.53
C MET A 135 6.29 2.59 17.26
N GLY A 136 7.51 2.97 16.88
CA GLY A 136 7.80 3.90 15.78
C GLY A 136 7.68 5.37 16.19
N ASP A 137 8.03 6.26 15.25
CA ASP A 137 7.99 7.71 15.46
C ASP A 137 6.55 8.18 15.65
N ASP A 138 6.30 8.88 16.75
CA ASP A 138 5.02 9.50 17.10
C ASP A 138 5.01 11.02 16.91
N GLY A 139 6.09 11.58 16.33
CA GLY A 139 6.26 13.01 16.10
C GLY A 139 6.64 13.83 17.33
N THR A 140 6.57 13.27 18.54
CA THR A 140 6.83 14.02 19.79
C THR A 140 8.31 14.24 20.05
N LYS A 141 9.18 13.37 19.50
CA LYS A 141 10.64 13.34 19.75
C LYS A 141 11.00 13.33 21.25
N GLY A 142 10.10 12.84 22.10
CA GLY A 142 10.18 12.86 23.55
C GLY A 142 9.73 11.54 24.18
N ILE A 143 9.39 11.56 25.48
CA ILE A 143 8.83 10.39 26.17
C ILE A 143 7.32 10.29 25.96
N ILE A 144 6.76 9.11 26.23
CA ILE A 144 5.30 8.91 26.23
C ILE A 144 4.71 9.59 27.45
N VAL A 145 3.86 10.59 27.20
CA VAL A 145 2.99 11.21 28.20
C VAL A 145 1.58 10.70 27.97
N LEU A 146 0.99 10.13 29.01
CA LEU A 146 -0.33 9.53 28.98
C LEU A 146 -1.36 10.53 29.52
N PRO A 147 -2.61 10.44 29.04
CA PRO A 147 -3.75 11.10 29.66
C PRO A 147 -3.85 10.86 31.19
N PRO A 148 -4.34 11.84 31.96
CA PRO A 148 -4.29 11.80 33.42
C PRO A 148 -5.17 10.70 34.05
N GLU A 149 -6.15 10.16 33.33
CA GLU A 149 -7.07 9.12 33.77
C GLU A 149 -6.40 7.75 34.02
N TYR A 150 -5.20 7.52 33.49
CA TYR A 150 -4.51 6.24 33.67
C TYR A 150 -3.92 6.11 35.08
N GLU A 151 -4.22 4.97 35.72
CA GLU A 151 -3.80 4.70 37.10
C GLU A 151 -2.31 4.39 37.18
N VAL A 152 -1.69 4.78 38.30
CA VAL A 152 -0.27 4.46 38.55
C VAL A 152 -0.12 2.98 38.82
N GLY A 153 0.88 2.36 38.20
CA GLY A 153 1.19 0.94 38.33
C GLY A 153 0.46 0.04 37.34
N THR A 154 -0.43 0.58 36.50
CA THR A 154 -1.05 -0.16 35.38
C THR A 154 0.02 -0.73 34.45
N ASP A 155 -0.18 -1.95 33.96
CA ASP A 155 0.71 -2.59 32.98
C ASP A 155 0.67 -1.82 31.66
N ALA A 156 1.81 -1.23 31.29
CA ALA A 156 1.92 -0.46 30.07
C ALA A 156 2.06 -1.35 28.81
N ILE A 157 2.42 -2.63 28.96
CA ILE A 157 2.50 -3.59 27.84
C ILE A 157 1.12 -3.84 27.27
N GLU A 158 0.15 -4.13 28.16
CA GLU A 158 -1.26 -4.32 27.81
C GLU A 158 -1.88 -3.00 27.35
N LEU A 159 -1.72 -1.93 28.12
CA LEU A 159 -2.30 -0.61 27.81
C LEU A 159 -1.91 -0.08 26.43
N LEU A 160 -0.64 -0.21 26.06
CA LEU A 160 -0.12 0.27 24.78
C LEU A 160 -0.17 -0.79 23.68
N GLU A 161 -0.73 -1.97 23.95
CA GLU A 161 -0.78 -3.10 23.01
C GLU A 161 0.58 -3.34 22.32
N LEU A 162 1.64 -3.48 23.12
CA LEU A 162 3.02 -3.58 22.60
C LEU A 162 3.31 -4.94 21.96
N VAL A 163 2.51 -5.96 22.30
CA VAL A 163 2.64 -7.32 21.79
C VAL A 163 1.52 -7.60 20.79
N ASP A 164 1.89 -8.00 19.58
CA ASP A 164 0.96 -8.38 18.52
C ASP A 164 1.69 -9.15 17.41
N GLU A 165 0.93 -9.82 16.55
CA GLU A 165 1.45 -10.39 15.30
C GLU A 165 0.93 -9.56 14.13
N VAL A 166 1.83 -9.01 13.31
CA VAL A 166 1.46 -8.19 12.16
C VAL A 166 1.82 -8.93 10.88
N LEU A 167 0.81 -9.24 10.07
CA LEU A 167 1.00 -9.83 8.74
C LEU A 167 1.32 -8.70 7.76
N ASP A 168 2.41 -8.80 7.00
CA ASP A 168 2.66 -7.92 5.86
C ASP A 168 2.33 -8.63 4.56
N ILE A 169 1.31 -8.13 3.87
CA ILE A 169 0.67 -8.78 2.72
C ILE A 169 1.00 -8.01 1.44
N ALA A 170 1.63 -8.69 0.48
CA ALA A 170 1.87 -8.18 -0.86
C ALA A 170 0.61 -8.30 -1.71
N VAL A 171 -0.31 -7.36 -1.54
CA VAL A 171 -1.57 -7.34 -2.30
C VAL A 171 -1.29 -7.06 -3.78
N THR A 172 -1.70 -7.98 -4.65
CA THR A 172 -1.61 -7.84 -6.11
C THR A 172 -2.57 -6.77 -6.63
N PRO A 173 -2.33 -6.17 -7.82
CA PRO A 173 -3.13 -5.05 -8.32
C PRO A 173 -4.62 -5.37 -8.58
N ASP A 174 -4.95 -6.62 -8.89
CA ASP A 174 -6.32 -7.12 -9.11
C ASP A 174 -7.15 -7.19 -7.81
N ARG A 175 -6.49 -7.35 -6.65
CA ARG A 175 -7.18 -7.49 -5.34
C ARG A 175 -7.22 -6.18 -4.57
N GLY A 176 -7.61 -5.09 -5.22
CA GLY A 176 -7.70 -3.75 -4.61
C GLY A 176 -8.45 -3.73 -3.28
N TYR A 177 -9.56 -4.49 -3.18
CA TYR A 177 -10.36 -4.64 -1.97
C TYR A 177 -9.56 -5.16 -0.75
N CYS A 178 -8.50 -5.94 -0.97
CA CYS A 178 -7.60 -6.45 0.07
C CYS A 178 -6.61 -5.41 0.60
N LEU A 179 -6.60 -4.17 0.10
CA LEU A 179 -5.90 -3.04 0.72
C LEU A 179 -6.65 -2.46 1.93
N SER A 180 -7.39 -3.31 2.65
CA SER A 180 -8.22 -2.95 3.80
C SER A 180 -8.37 -4.12 4.77
N MET A 181 -8.64 -3.80 6.03
CA MET A 181 -8.98 -4.79 7.05
C MET A 181 -10.27 -5.53 6.68
N ARG A 182 -11.28 -4.84 6.15
CA ARG A 182 -12.52 -5.43 5.62
C ARG A 182 -12.26 -6.51 4.56
N GLY A 183 -11.40 -6.22 3.57
CA GLY A 183 -11.08 -7.17 2.50
C GLY A 183 -10.29 -8.37 3.00
N ILE A 184 -9.26 -8.14 3.83
CA ILE A 184 -8.47 -9.24 4.42
C ILE A 184 -9.31 -10.08 5.39
N ALA A 185 -10.18 -9.46 6.18
CA ALA A 185 -11.14 -10.17 7.03
C ALA A 185 -12.09 -11.04 6.20
N ARG A 186 -12.57 -10.56 5.05
CA ARG A 186 -13.39 -11.36 4.13
C ARG A 186 -12.65 -12.58 3.62
N GLU A 187 -11.43 -12.42 3.10
CA GLU A 187 -10.62 -13.54 2.61
C GLU A 187 -10.27 -14.52 3.74
N THR A 188 -9.98 -14.01 4.95
CA THR A 188 -9.74 -14.83 6.14
C THR A 188 -10.98 -15.63 6.52
N ALA A 189 -12.15 -14.98 6.56
CA ALA A 189 -13.43 -15.61 6.85
C ALA A 189 -13.73 -16.74 5.84
N THR A 190 -13.53 -16.48 4.55
CA THR A 190 -13.69 -17.48 3.49
C THR A 190 -12.71 -18.64 3.63
N ALA A 191 -11.43 -18.37 3.89
CA ALA A 191 -10.39 -19.41 4.03
C ALA A 191 -10.62 -20.33 5.25
N TYR A 192 -11.21 -19.81 6.33
CA TYR A 192 -11.54 -20.58 7.53
C TYR A 192 -12.97 -21.10 7.56
N GLY A 193 -13.85 -20.69 6.65
CA GLY A 193 -15.28 -21.01 6.67
C GLY A 193 -16.01 -20.39 7.87
N LEU A 194 -15.65 -19.17 8.25
CA LEU A 194 -16.19 -18.45 9.40
C LEU A 194 -17.09 -17.28 8.95
N PRO A 195 -18.04 -16.84 9.80
CA PRO A 195 -18.82 -15.64 9.51
C PRO A 195 -17.93 -14.38 9.57
N LEU A 196 -18.22 -13.42 8.69
CA LEU A 196 -17.63 -12.08 8.70
C LEU A 196 -18.57 -11.10 9.42
N ARG A 197 -18.04 -10.33 10.37
CA ARG A 197 -18.69 -9.11 10.86
C ARG A 197 -18.25 -7.94 9.98
N ASP A 198 -18.96 -7.71 8.87
CA ASP A 198 -18.54 -6.72 7.89
C ASP A 198 -18.68 -5.29 8.45
N PRO A 199 -17.58 -4.53 8.64
CA PRO A 199 -17.62 -3.18 9.21
C PRO A 199 -18.34 -2.15 8.33
N ALA A 200 -18.60 -2.45 7.05
CA ALA A 200 -19.35 -1.56 6.16
C ALA A 200 -20.89 -1.71 6.32
N LEU A 201 -21.38 -2.72 7.05
CA LEU A 201 -22.80 -2.91 7.32
C LEU A 201 -23.27 -1.99 8.46
N LEU A 202 -23.33 -0.70 8.16
CA LEU A 202 -23.78 0.37 9.06
C LEU A 202 -25.13 0.93 8.63
N ASP A 203 -25.89 1.45 9.59
CA ASP A 203 -27.07 2.26 9.29
C ASP A 203 -26.61 3.64 8.81
N VAL A 204 -26.90 3.96 7.55
CA VAL A 204 -26.45 5.19 6.89
C VAL A 204 -27.65 6.08 6.55
N PRO A 205 -27.63 7.36 6.92
CA PRO A 205 -28.70 8.28 6.57
C PRO A 205 -28.70 8.54 5.06
N GLY A 206 -29.90 8.58 4.47
CA GLY A 206 -30.08 8.86 3.04
C GLY A 206 -29.83 10.34 2.65
N PRO A 207 -29.58 10.61 1.36
CA PRO A 207 -29.34 11.97 0.87
C PRO A 207 -30.54 12.90 1.07
N ASN A 208 -30.28 14.18 1.32
CA ASN A 208 -31.32 15.19 1.54
C ASN A 208 -30.91 16.59 1.08
N ALA A 209 -31.82 17.56 1.18
CA ALA A 209 -31.63 18.92 0.67
C ALA A 209 -30.70 19.81 1.53
N PHE A 210 -30.24 19.33 2.69
CA PHE A 210 -29.45 20.11 3.65
C PHE A 210 -27.96 19.74 3.63
N GLY A 211 -27.55 18.78 2.80
CA GLY A 211 -26.15 18.40 2.66
C GLY A 211 -25.28 19.54 2.09
N HIS A 212 -23.97 19.47 2.34
CA HIS A 212 -23.01 20.41 1.78
C HIS A 212 -23.04 20.32 0.24
N PRO A 213 -23.18 21.43 -0.50
CA PRO A 213 -23.37 21.37 -1.95
C PRO A 213 -22.14 20.78 -2.65
N VAL A 214 -22.37 19.74 -3.47
CA VAL A 214 -21.35 19.10 -4.30
C VAL A 214 -21.80 19.12 -5.76
N GLN A 215 -20.89 19.44 -6.67
CA GLN A 215 -21.12 19.47 -8.13
C GLN A 215 -20.08 18.64 -8.86
N VAL A 216 -20.49 17.51 -9.43
CA VAL A 216 -19.63 16.67 -10.26
C VAL A 216 -19.85 17.04 -11.72
N SER A 217 -18.85 17.64 -12.35
CA SER A 217 -18.86 18.00 -13.78
C SER A 217 -18.29 16.91 -14.69
N ASP A 218 -17.44 16.03 -14.15
CA ASP A 218 -16.92 14.85 -14.86
C ASP A 218 -17.39 13.54 -14.18
N PRO A 219 -18.59 13.02 -14.54
CA PRO A 219 -19.13 11.80 -13.96
C PRO A 219 -18.38 10.53 -14.39
N LEU A 220 -17.51 10.60 -15.41
CA LEU A 220 -16.62 9.49 -15.77
C LEU A 220 -15.42 9.42 -14.83
N GLY A 221 -14.89 10.59 -14.45
CA GLY A 221 -13.78 10.67 -13.49
C GLY A 221 -14.21 10.44 -12.04
N CYS A 222 -15.46 10.79 -11.69
CA CYS A 222 -16.04 10.63 -10.37
C CYS A 222 -17.51 10.22 -10.49
N ASP A 223 -17.79 8.92 -10.44
CA ASP A 223 -19.16 8.41 -10.57
C ASP A 223 -19.96 8.49 -9.26
N ARG A 224 -19.28 8.67 -8.11
CA ARG A 224 -19.92 8.79 -6.80
C ARG A 224 -19.16 9.76 -5.88
N PHE A 225 -19.91 10.61 -5.20
CA PHE A 225 -19.38 11.52 -4.19
C PHE A 225 -20.36 11.64 -3.02
N THR A 226 -19.91 11.27 -1.83
CA THR A 226 -20.66 11.43 -0.58
C THR A 226 -19.99 12.49 0.29
N ALA A 227 -20.79 13.42 0.81
CA ALA A 227 -20.31 14.41 1.78
C ALA A 227 -21.17 14.47 3.03
N ARG A 228 -20.48 14.61 4.18
CA ARG A 228 -21.07 14.76 5.52
C ARG A 228 -20.36 15.85 6.28
N THR A 229 -21.10 16.58 7.12
CA THR A 229 -20.54 17.67 7.93
C THR A 229 -20.60 17.30 9.41
N VAL A 230 -19.54 17.59 10.15
CA VAL A 230 -19.52 17.54 11.62
C VAL A 230 -19.10 18.91 12.13
N THR A 231 -19.80 19.41 13.14
CA THR A 231 -19.58 20.74 13.72
C THR A 231 -19.33 20.67 15.21
N GLY A 232 -18.69 21.70 15.78
CA GLY A 232 -18.39 21.77 17.21
C GLY A 232 -17.36 20.75 17.67
N LEU A 233 -16.43 20.36 16.80
CA LEU A 233 -15.29 19.52 17.16
C LEU A 233 -14.40 20.25 18.17
N ASP A 234 -13.96 19.52 19.19
CA ASP A 234 -12.90 19.95 20.09
C ASP A 234 -11.56 19.87 19.36
N PRO A 235 -10.90 21.01 19.06
CA PRO A 235 -9.64 21.02 18.34
C PRO A 235 -8.48 20.47 19.18
N ASP A 236 -8.60 20.42 20.50
CA ASP A 236 -7.58 19.89 21.40
C ASP A 236 -7.73 18.37 21.62
N ALA A 237 -8.78 17.76 21.08
CA ALA A 237 -9.02 16.33 21.21
C ALA A 237 -7.92 15.50 20.54
N GLN A 238 -7.38 14.55 21.30
CA GLN A 238 -6.27 13.70 20.85
C GLN A 238 -6.75 12.30 20.49
N SER A 239 -6.08 11.69 19.51
CA SER A 239 -6.30 10.28 19.17
C SER A 239 -6.06 9.38 20.39
N PRO A 240 -7.05 8.53 20.76
CA PRO A 240 -6.87 7.59 21.86
C PRO A 240 -5.80 6.55 21.51
N ILE A 241 -5.24 5.91 22.54
CA ILE A 241 -4.11 4.97 22.39
C ILE A 241 -4.43 3.87 21.39
N TRP A 242 -5.59 3.20 21.50
CA TRP A 242 -5.97 2.11 20.61
C TRP A 242 -5.95 2.53 19.12
N LEU A 243 -6.38 3.76 18.81
CA LEU A 243 -6.43 4.27 17.44
C LEU A 243 -5.01 4.54 16.93
N LYS A 244 -4.20 5.24 17.72
CA LYS A 244 -2.78 5.50 17.40
C LYS A 244 -2.02 4.19 17.17
N ARG A 245 -2.25 3.18 18.03
CA ARG A 245 -1.59 1.87 17.94
C ARG A 245 -1.99 1.12 16.68
N ARG A 246 -3.27 1.11 16.30
CA ARG A 246 -3.70 0.48 15.04
C ARG A 246 -3.05 1.12 13.82
N LEU A 247 -2.99 2.46 13.76
CA LEU A 247 -2.29 3.17 12.68
C LEU A 247 -0.81 2.79 12.63
N GLN A 248 -0.10 2.84 13.77
CA GLN A 248 1.31 2.51 13.86
C GLN A 248 1.60 1.06 13.42
N LYS A 249 0.81 0.09 13.91
CA LYS A 249 0.96 -1.33 13.53
C LYS A 249 0.68 -1.54 12.04
N ALA A 250 -0.23 -0.75 11.46
CA ALA A 250 -0.51 -0.71 10.02
C ALA A 250 0.52 0.07 9.18
N GLY A 251 1.56 0.65 9.82
CA GLY A 251 2.65 1.38 9.15
C GLY A 251 2.39 2.87 8.92
N MET A 252 1.41 3.46 9.60
CA MET A 252 1.08 4.88 9.49
C MET A 252 1.38 5.63 10.79
N ARG A 253 2.00 6.81 10.66
CA ARG A 253 2.26 7.70 11.80
C ARG A 253 0.96 8.44 12.17
N PRO A 254 0.57 8.48 13.46
CA PRO A 254 -0.50 9.36 13.93
C PRO A 254 -0.14 10.84 13.78
N ILE A 255 -1.12 11.68 13.45
CA ILE A 255 -0.94 13.10 13.13
C ILE A 255 -1.86 13.96 14.00
N SER A 256 -3.15 13.94 13.70
CA SER A 256 -4.20 14.67 14.43
C SER A 256 -5.46 13.81 14.44
N LEU A 257 -6.37 14.03 15.40
CA LEU A 257 -7.53 13.14 15.55
C LEU A 257 -8.38 13.03 14.27
N ALA A 258 -8.63 14.14 13.58
CA ALA A 258 -9.40 14.12 12.34
C ALA A 258 -8.70 13.33 11.22
N VAL A 259 -7.40 13.60 11.00
CA VAL A 259 -6.60 12.89 9.99
C VAL A 259 -6.47 11.42 10.35
N ASP A 260 -6.20 11.11 11.62
CA ASP A 260 -6.06 9.76 12.14
C ASP A 260 -7.35 8.95 11.97
N ILE A 261 -8.53 9.55 12.18
CA ILE A 261 -9.81 8.88 11.91
C ILE A 261 -9.96 8.59 10.41
N THR A 262 -9.66 9.54 9.52
CA THR A 262 -9.77 9.29 8.07
C THR A 262 -8.82 8.17 7.60
N ASN A 263 -7.59 8.16 8.13
CA ASN A 263 -6.61 7.10 7.88
C ASN A 263 -7.07 5.74 8.45
N TYR A 264 -7.61 5.76 9.67
CA TYR A 264 -8.14 4.57 10.33
C TYR A 264 -9.28 3.96 9.53
N VAL A 265 -10.27 4.76 9.11
CA VAL A 265 -11.42 4.27 8.34
C VAL A 265 -10.99 3.83 6.93
N MET A 266 -10.02 4.49 6.31
CA MET A 266 -9.41 4.01 5.07
C MET A 266 -8.78 2.63 5.22
N LEU A 267 -8.05 2.40 6.32
CA LEU A 267 -7.48 1.08 6.62
C LEU A 267 -8.57 0.06 6.98
N GLU A 268 -9.61 0.47 7.70
CA GLU A 268 -10.72 -0.39 8.13
C GLU A 268 -11.56 -0.87 6.94
N LEU A 269 -12.01 0.05 6.09
CA LEU A 269 -13.00 -0.20 5.03
C LEU A 269 -12.43 -0.21 3.62
N GLY A 270 -11.21 0.30 3.42
CA GLY A 270 -10.58 0.42 2.11
C GLY A 270 -10.95 1.67 1.32
N GLN A 271 -11.79 2.54 1.87
CA GLN A 271 -12.23 3.79 1.26
C GLN A 271 -11.32 4.94 1.72
N PRO A 272 -10.46 5.50 0.86
CA PRO A 272 -9.76 6.73 1.18
C PRO A 272 -10.76 7.86 1.40
N LEU A 273 -10.51 8.66 2.43
CA LEU A 273 -11.35 9.76 2.87
C LEU A 273 -10.51 11.02 2.95
N HIS A 274 -11.17 12.17 2.83
CA HIS A 274 -10.53 13.44 3.14
C HIS A 274 -11.45 14.30 4.01
N ALA A 275 -10.88 15.12 4.88
CA ALA A 275 -11.62 16.06 5.69
C ALA A 275 -11.15 17.47 5.33
N TYR A 276 -12.09 18.33 4.94
CA TYR A 276 -11.85 19.73 4.68
C TYR A 276 -12.23 20.55 5.91
N ASP A 277 -11.43 21.55 6.28
CA ASP A 277 -11.87 22.59 7.21
C ASP A 277 -13.05 23.34 6.58
N ARG A 278 -14.25 23.17 7.14
CA ARG A 278 -15.49 23.73 6.61
C ARG A 278 -15.44 25.24 6.52
N ALA A 279 -14.75 25.92 7.43
CA ALA A 279 -14.64 27.37 7.45
C ALA A 279 -13.75 27.90 6.32
N ARG A 280 -12.85 27.06 5.79
CA ARG A 280 -11.93 27.40 4.70
C ARG A 280 -12.49 27.11 3.31
N VAL A 281 -13.50 26.24 3.19
CA VAL A 281 -14.17 25.91 1.92
C VAL A 281 -15.10 27.05 1.47
N GLN A 282 -14.94 27.51 0.23
CA GLN A 282 -15.77 28.57 -0.36
C GLN A 282 -16.78 28.00 -1.36
N GLY A 283 -18.08 28.16 -1.07
CA GLY A 283 -19.14 27.75 -1.98
C GLY A 283 -19.33 26.23 -2.01
N ALA A 284 -19.51 25.69 -3.21
CA ALA A 284 -19.75 24.27 -3.44
C ALA A 284 -18.44 23.52 -3.72
N ILE A 285 -18.35 22.28 -3.24
CA ILE A 285 -17.25 21.39 -3.63
C ILE A 285 -17.53 20.91 -5.06
N GLY A 286 -16.59 21.19 -5.96
CA GLY A 286 -16.66 20.78 -7.36
C GLY A 286 -15.72 19.61 -7.66
N VAL A 287 -16.09 18.78 -8.63
CA VAL A 287 -15.21 17.75 -9.19
C VAL A 287 -15.15 17.93 -10.71
N ARG A 288 -13.97 18.23 -11.25
CA ARG A 288 -13.75 18.45 -12.68
C ARG A 288 -12.34 18.10 -13.11
N ARG A 289 -12.10 18.12 -14.42
CA ARG A 289 -10.73 18.10 -14.96
C ARG A 289 -10.04 19.45 -14.72
N ALA A 290 -8.73 19.41 -14.53
CA ALA A 290 -7.91 20.60 -14.41
C ALA A 290 -7.85 21.36 -15.75
N GLU A 291 -7.63 22.67 -15.68
CA GLU A 291 -7.22 23.42 -16.85
C GLU A 291 -5.72 23.18 -17.12
N ALA A 292 -5.32 23.14 -18.38
CA ALA A 292 -3.92 22.91 -18.73
C ALA A 292 -3.02 24.01 -18.14
N GLY A 293 -2.06 23.63 -17.29
CA GLY A 293 -1.15 24.55 -16.63
C GLY A 293 -1.68 25.19 -15.34
N GLU A 294 -2.88 24.81 -14.90
CA GLU A 294 -3.46 25.20 -13.61
C GLU A 294 -2.50 24.85 -12.45
N LYS A 295 -2.57 25.58 -11.34
CA LYS A 295 -1.63 25.43 -10.22
C LYS A 295 -2.35 25.03 -8.95
N LEU A 296 -1.73 24.12 -8.20
CA LEU A 296 -2.22 23.67 -6.89
C LEU A 296 -1.03 23.47 -5.95
N THR A 297 -1.13 23.99 -4.73
CA THR A 297 -0.21 23.67 -3.63
C THR A 297 -0.78 22.52 -2.82
N THR A 298 -0.10 21.37 -2.82
CA THR A 298 -0.52 20.20 -2.04
C THR A 298 -0.07 20.29 -0.58
N LEU A 299 -0.58 19.39 0.28
CA LEU A 299 -0.29 19.35 1.74
C LEU A 299 1.22 19.25 2.07
N ASP A 300 2.03 18.72 1.15
CA ASP A 300 3.49 18.69 1.26
C ASP A 300 4.18 20.05 1.02
N GLY A 301 3.39 21.12 0.78
CA GLY A 301 3.87 22.47 0.47
C GLY A 301 4.40 22.63 -0.95
N VAL A 302 4.29 21.62 -1.81
CA VAL A 302 4.82 21.66 -3.19
C VAL A 302 3.78 22.26 -4.13
N VAL A 303 4.20 23.25 -4.93
CA VAL A 303 3.38 23.82 -6.02
C VAL A 303 3.48 22.93 -7.25
N ARG A 304 2.35 22.41 -7.71
CA ARG A 304 2.23 21.49 -8.84
C ARG A 304 1.61 22.18 -10.05
N THR A 305 2.08 21.81 -11.24
CA THR A 305 1.51 22.26 -12.52
C THR A 305 0.64 21.15 -13.07
N LEU A 306 -0.64 21.42 -13.19
CA LEU A 306 -1.64 20.43 -13.54
C LEU A 306 -1.73 20.23 -15.05
N ASP A 307 -2.01 18.99 -15.42
CA ASP A 307 -2.31 18.54 -16.77
C ASP A 307 -3.84 18.46 -16.95
N ALA A 308 -4.34 18.66 -18.17
CA ALA A 308 -5.78 18.64 -18.42
C ALA A 308 -6.44 17.26 -18.18
N GLU A 309 -5.65 16.18 -18.10
CA GLU A 309 -6.15 14.88 -17.68
C GLU A 309 -6.25 14.72 -16.16
N ASP A 310 -5.67 15.61 -15.35
CA ASP A 310 -5.76 15.54 -13.89
C ASP A 310 -7.21 15.79 -13.44
N LEU A 311 -7.73 14.91 -12.58
CA LEU A 311 -9.00 15.14 -11.90
C LEU A 311 -8.73 15.94 -10.61
N VAL A 312 -9.48 17.02 -10.40
CA VAL A 312 -9.31 17.92 -9.25
C VAL A 312 -10.60 18.09 -8.47
N ILE A 313 -10.44 18.26 -7.16
CA ILE A 313 -11.47 18.78 -6.29
C ILE A 313 -11.31 20.29 -6.23
N THR A 314 -12.40 21.03 -6.35
CA THR A 314 -12.41 22.50 -6.41
C THR A 314 -13.37 23.10 -5.41
N ASP A 315 -13.17 24.38 -5.13
CA ASP A 315 -14.18 25.26 -4.56
C ASP A 315 -14.34 26.50 -5.47
N ASP A 316 -15.06 27.54 -5.03
CA ASP A 316 -15.28 28.76 -5.81
C ASP A 316 -13.98 29.49 -6.22
N ARG A 317 -12.85 29.21 -5.57
CA ARG A 317 -11.54 29.82 -5.88
C ARG A 317 -10.74 29.05 -6.93
N GLY A 318 -11.03 27.76 -7.10
CA GLY A 318 -10.24 26.85 -7.95
C GLY A 318 -9.89 25.54 -7.24
N PRO A 319 -8.81 24.86 -7.65
CA PRO A 319 -8.43 23.56 -7.11
C PRO A 319 -8.05 23.64 -5.63
N ILE A 320 -8.63 22.73 -4.86
CA ILE A 320 -8.35 22.50 -3.43
C ILE A 320 -7.80 21.09 -3.18
N GLY A 321 -7.63 20.26 -4.21
CA GLY A 321 -7.02 18.94 -4.10
C GLY A 321 -6.84 18.24 -5.44
N LEU A 322 -5.85 17.34 -5.52
CA LEU A 322 -5.76 16.33 -6.57
C LEU A 322 -6.67 15.16 -6.17
N ALA A 323 -7.78 15.00 -6.87
CA ALA A 323 -8.79 13.99 -6.55
C ALA A 323 -8.16 12.61 -6.43
N GLY A 324 -8.44 11.89 -5.35
CA GLY A 324 -7.92 10.54 -5.09
C GLY A 324 -6.40 10.42 -4.91
N VAL A 325 -5.65 11.53 -4.87
CA VAL A 325 -4.18 11.51 -4.75
C VAL A 325 -3.71 12.26 -3.51
N MET A 326 -4.01 13.55 -3.39
CA MET A 326 -3.55 14.37 -2.26
C MET A 326 -4.37 15.66 -2.14
N GLY A 327 -4.72 16.04 -0.90
CA GLY A 327 -5.38 17.30 -0.61
C GLY A 327 -4.51 18.53 -0.93
N GLY A 328 -5.15 19.69 -1.00
CA GLY A 328 -4.50 21.00 -1.11
C GLY A 328 -4.36 21.67 0.26
N ALA A 329 -3.33 22.51 0.40
CA ALA A 329 -3.03 23.19 1.67
C ALA A 329 -4.11 24.22 2.10
N ASN A 330 -4.90 24.74 1.15
CA ASN A 330 -5.81 25.88 1.41
C ASN A 330 -7.07 25.52 2.20
N THR A 331 -7.41 24.23 2.28
CA THR A 331 -8.61 23.70 2.96
C THR A 331 -8.25 22.59 3.96
N GLU A 332 -6.96 22.45 4.24
CA GLU A 332 -6.43 21.51 5.23
C GLU A 332 -6.97 21.81 6.63
N VAL A 333 -7.25 20.74 7.38
CA VAL A 333 -7.56 20.79 8.81
C VAL A 333 -6.31 21.26 9.55
N ASP A 334 -6.42 22.36 10.30
CA ASP A 334 -5.25 22.99 10.90
C ASP A 334 -4.64 22.12 12.01
N GLU A 335 -3.41 21.66 11.79
CA GLU A 335 -2.65 20.84 12.75
C GLU A 335 -1.84 21.69 13.75
N THR A 336 -1.69 22.98 13.49
CA THR A 336 -0.73 23.86 14.18
C THR A 336 -1.38 24.81 15.17
N ASP A 337 -2.51 25.41 14.82
CA ASP A 337 -3.17 26.45 15.62
C ASP A 337 -4.50 25.99 16.24
N GLY A 338 -4.94 24.75 15.96
CA GLY A 338 -6.11 24.13 16.63
C GLY A 338 -7.41 24.90 16.41
N THR A 339 -7.64 25.45 15.20
CA THR A 339 -8.82 26.28 14.95
C THR A 339 -9.98 25.55 14.28
N THR A 340 -9.75 24.35 13.73
CA THR A 340 -10.78 23.65 12.96
C THR A 340 -11.82 23.02 13.89
N THR A 341 -12.98 23.66 14.00
CA THR A 341 -14.13 23.18 14.79
C THR A 341 -15.20 22.53 13.93
N GLU A 342 -15.10 22.62 12.61
CA GLU A 342 -16.08 22.12 11.66
C GLU A 342 -15.39 21.50 10.45
N VAL A 343 -15.83 20.31 10.03
CA VAL A 343 -15.25 19.61 8.88
C VAL A 343 -16.32 19.13 7.91
N VAL A 344 -15.98 19.16 6.61
CA VAL A 344 -16.70 18.43 5.56
C VAL A 344 -15.90 17.21 5.18
N ILE A 345 -16.49 16.03 5.36
CA ILE A 345 -15.90 14.74 5.01
C ILE A 345 -16.23 14.45 3.56
N GLU A 346 -15.21 14.13 2.77
CA GLU A 346 -15.30 13.58 1.42
C GLU A 346 -15.11 12.07 1.46
N ALA A 347 -16.08 11.34 0.92
CA ALA A 347 -15.97 9.94 0.55
C ALA A 347 -16.41 9.79 -0.92
N ALA A 348 -15.43 9.67 -1.82
CA ALA A 348 -15.68 9.65 -3.27
C ALA A 348 -15.15 8.37 -3.92
N HIS A 349 -15.69 8.05 -5.09
CA HIS A 349 -15.16 7.01 -5.97
C HIS A 349 -14.67 7.64 -7.27
N PHE A 350 -13.41 7.36 -7.60
CA PHE A 350 -12.72 7.96 -8.73
C PHE A 350 -12.29 6.89 -9.74
N ASP A 351 -12.22 7.26 -11.02
CA ASP A 351 -11.71 6.40 -12.08
C ASP A 351 -10.26 5.97 -11.83
N ALA A 352 -10.05 4.66 -11.72
CA ALA A 352 -8.76 4.07 -11.37
C ALA A 352 -7.64 4.47 -12.34
N ILE A 353 -7.94 4.56 -13.65
CA ILE A 353 -6.95 4.92 -14.68
C ILE A 353 -6.54 6.39 -14.55
N ALA A 354 -7.49 7.30 -14.37
CA ALA A 354 -7.24 8.71 -14.15
C ALA A 354 -6.36 8.93 -12.92
N ILE A 355 -6.64 8.23 -11.82
CA ILE A 355 -5.84 8.32 -10.60
C ILE A 355 -4.42 7.77 -10.83
N ALA A 356 -4.28 6.60 -11.46
CA ALA A 356 -2.98 6.00 -11.77
C ALA A 356 -2.08 6.94 -12.60
N ARG A 357 -2.66 7.59 -13.62
CA ARG A 357 -1.95 8.56 -14.47
C ARG A 357 -1.53 9.79 -13.66
N THR A 358 -2.44 10.36 -12.90
CA THR A 358 -2.21 11.56 -12.07
C THR A 358 -1.10 11.30 -11.04
N ALA A 359 -1.19 10.20 -10.30
CA ALA A 359 -0.20 9.78 -9.31
C ALA A 359 1.21 9.65 -9.91
N ARG A 360 1.34 8.96 -11.05
CA ARG A 360 2.63 8.78 -11.73
C ARG A 360 3.17 10.08 -12.32
N ARG A 361 2.31 10.90 -12.94
CA ARG A 361 2.67 12.21 -13.53
C ARG A 361 3.27 13.14 -12.46
N HIS A 362 2.63 13.18 -11.29
CA HIS A 362 3.04 14.05 -10.17
C HIS A 362 4.02 13.39 -9.18
N LYS A 363 4.40 12.13 -9.42
CA LYS A 363 5.28 11.31 -8.56
C LYS A 363 4.78 11.25 -7.11
N LEU A 364 3.46 11.11 -6.94
CA LEU A 364 2.78 11.01 -5.66
C LEU A 364 2.17 9.61 -5.53
N SER A 365 2.84 8.74 -4.78
CA SER A 365 2.31 7.41 -4.43
C SER A 365 1.77 7.45 -3.02
N SER A 366 0.57 8.01 -2.82
CA SER A 366 -0.09 8.08 -1.52
C SER A 366 -0.87 6.80 -1.21
N GLU A 367 -1.25 6.61 0.07
CA GLU A 367 -2.13 5.52 0.47
C GLU A 367 -3.50 5.59 -0.22
N ALA A 368 -3.98 6.80 -0.54
CA ALA A 368 -5.20 7.02 -1.30
C ALA A 368 -5.04 6.60 -2.76
N SER A 369 -4.00 7.10 -3.45
CA SER A 369 -3.80 6.82 -4.87
C SER A 369 -3.58 5.33 -5.13
N LYS A 370 -2.85 4.65 -4.24
CA LYS A 370 -2.60 3.21 -4.29
C LYS A 370 -3.88 2.37 -4.23
N ARG A 371 -4.90 2.83 -3.50
CA ARG A 371 -6.21 2.17 -3.39
C ARG A 371 -7.08 2.48 -4.58
N PHE A 372 -7.26 3.77 -4.91
CA PHE A 372 -8.09 4.18 -6.04
C PHE A 372 -7.57 3.63 -7.38
N GLU A 373 -6.26 3.57 -7.61
CA GLU A 373 -5.71 3.01 -8.86
C GLU A 373 -5.96 1.51 -9.04
N ARG A 374 -6.37 0.80 -7.98
CA ARG A 374 -6.69 -0.63 -7.97
C ARG A 374 -8.19 -0.91 -7.78
N GLY A 375 -9.01 0.13 -7.80
CA GLY A 375 -10.44 0.04 -7.55
C GLY A 375 -10.78 0.02 -6.05
N VAL A 376 -11.59 0.99 -5.64
CA VAL A 376 -12.22 1.07 -4.31
C VAL A 376 -13.69 0.69 -4.46
N ASP A 377 -14.29 0.06 -3.45
CA ASP A 377 -15.71 -0.29 -3.49
C ASP A 377 -16.60 0.97 -3.53
N PRO A 378 -17.30 1.28 -4.64
CA PRO A 378 -18.14 2.47 -4.71
C PRO A 378 -19.29 2.43 -3.71
N GLN A 379 -19.77 1.26 -3.31
CA GLN A 379 -20.87 1.15 -2.34
C GLN A 379 -20.42 1.34 -0.88
N ALA A 380 -19.11 1.33 -0.61
CA ALA A 380 -18.57 1.55 0.73
C ALA A 380 -18.51 3.04 1.13
N ALA A 381 -18.61 3.97 0.17
CA ALA A 381 -18.40 5.40 0.42
C ALA A 381 -19.33 5.98 1.51
N ALA A 382 -20.61 5.65 1.48
CA ALA A 382 -21.58 6.13 2.47
C ALA A 382 -21.31 5.56 3.87
N ALA A 383 -20.99 4.26 3.96
CA ALA A 383 -20.63 3.62 5.22
C ALA A 383 -19.33 4.20 5.80
N ALA A 384 -18.33 4.46 4.96
CA ALA A 384 -17.07 5.08 5.39
C ALA A 384 -17.24 6.52 5.86
N ALA A 385 -18.07 7.32 5.17
CA ALA A 385 -18.41 8.65 5.62
C ALA A 385 -19.13 8.61 6.97
N GLN A 386 -20.12 7.72 7.15
CA GLN A 386 -20.83 7.56 8.41
C GLN A 386 -19.90 7.09 9.54
N ARG A 387 -19.04 6.10 9.29
CA ARG A 387 -18.05 5.62 10.25
C ARG A 387 -17.11 6.72 10.72
N THR A 388 -16.70 7.61 9.81
CA THR A 388 -15.89 8.79 10.11
C THR A 388 -16.65 9.78 10.99
N VAL A 389 -17.92 10.06 10.66
CA VAL A 389 -18.81 10.91 11.47
C VAL A 389 -18.94 10.36 12.89
N ASP A 390 -19.22 9.06 13.03
CA ASP A 390 -19.41 8.41 14.34
C ASP A 390 -18.17 8.52 15.22
N LEU A 391 -16.98 8.29 14.64
CA LEU A 391 -15.71 8.40 15.35
C LEU A 391 -15.38 9.85 15.72
N LEU A 392 -15.66 10.82 14.85
CA LEU A 392 -15.46 12.25 15.16
C LEU A 392 -16.38 12.71 16.29
N VAL A 393 -17.66 12.34 16.25
CA VAL A 393 -18.60 12.66 17.33
C VAL A 393 -18.16 12.01 18.64
N LEU A 394 -17.78 10.73 18.60
CA LEU A 394 -17.37 9.97 19.78
C LEU A 394 -16.09 10.50 20.42
N LEU A 395 -15.08 10.83 19.61
CA LEU A 395 -13.72 11.12 20.10
C LEU A 395 -13.41 12.61 20.19
N ALA A 396 -14.05 13.45 19.38
CA ALA A 396 -13.83 14.90 19.34
C ALA A 396 -15.01 15.71 19.88
N GLY A 397 -16.08 15.08 20.38
CA GLY A 397 -17.21 15.74 21.04
C GLY A 397 -18.11 16.60 20.15
N GLY A 398 -17.98 16.49 18.82
CA GLY A 398 -18.78 17.24 17.85
C GLY A 398 -20.21 16.73 17.67
N THR A 399 -20.98 17.42 16.83
CA THR A 399 -22.34 17.05 16.43
C THR A 399 -22.41 16.81 14.93
N ALA A 400 -22.94 15.66 14.53
CA ALA A 400 -23.19 15.34 13.14
C ALA A 400 -24.30 16.23 12.56
N ASP A 401 -24.04 16.88 11.44
CA ASP A 401 -25.09 17.59 10.70
C ASP A 401 -26.05 16.58 10.06
N ALA A 402 -27.33 16.94 10.00
CA ALA A 402 -28.38 16.12 9.38
C ALA A 402 -28.25 16.06 7.85
N GLY A 403 -27.55 17.04 7.25
CA GLY A 403 -27.28 17.14 5.83
C GLY A 403 -26.45 15.97 5.32
N VAL A 404 -26.97 15.32 4.28
CA VAL A 404 -26.28 14.25 3.54
C VAL A 404 -26.30 14.60 2.08
N THR A 405 -25.11 14.75 1.50
CA THR A 405 -24.97 14.89 0.05
C THR A 405 -24.50 13.57 -0.53
N GLU A 406 -25.20 13.11 -1.55
CA GLU A 406 -24.79 11.97 -2.35
C GLU A 406 -25.03 12.29 -3.82
N VAL A 407 -23.95 12.30 -4.59
CA VAL A 407 -24.00 12.34 -6.05
C VAL A 407 -23.68 10.94 -6.54
N VAL A 408 -24.55 10.36 -7.37
CA VAL A 408 -24.38 9.02 -7.93
C VAL A 408 -24.70 9.06 -9.41
N THR A 409 -23.77 8.56 -10.22
CA THR A 409 -24.01 8.26 -11.62
C THR A 409 -24.68 6.88 -11.71
N PRO A 410 -25.84 6.75 -12.39
CA PRO A 410 -26.51 5.47 -12.50
C PRO A 410 -25.64 4.41 -13.21
N SER A 411 -25.52 3.23 -12.60
CA SER A 411 -24.88 2.06 -13.20
C SER A 411 -25.77 0.82 -13.06
N ALA A 412 -25.67 -0.10 -14.01
CA ALA A 412 -26.35 -1.39 -13.94
C ALA A 412 -25.49 -2.39 -13.14
N PRO A 413 -26.10 -3.39 -12.47
CA PRO A 413 -25.36 -4.49 -11.89
C PRO A 413 -24.45 -5.16 -12.93
N HIS A 414 -23.22 -5.47 -12.54
CA HIS A 414 -22.31 -6.20 -13.40
C HIS A 414 -22.62 -7.70 -13.30
N THR A 415 -23.04 -8.30 -14.42
CA THR A 415 -23.42 -9.71 -14.50
C THR A 415 -22.58 -10.43 -15.55
N ILE A 416 -22.07 -11.61 -15.19
CA ILE A 416 -21.30 -12.49 -16.08
C ILE A 416 -22.09 -13.79 -16.28
N THR A 417 -22.17 -14.24 -17.52
CA THR A 417 -22.75 -15.55 -17.86
C THR A 417 -21.64 -16.57 -18.04
N ILE A 418 -21.75 -17.71 -17.35
CA ILE A 418 -20.73 -18.76 -17.35
C ILE A 418 -21.39 -20.15 -17.33
N PRO A 419 -20.94 -21.11 -18.16
CA PRO A 419 -21.33 -22.51 -18.00
C PRO A 419 -20.92 -23.04 -16.63
N ALA A 420 -21.79 -23.79 -15.95
CA ALA A 420 -21.53 -24.28 -14.60
C ALA A 420 -20.29 -25.19 -14.52
N ASP A 421 -19.89 -25.81 -15.63
CA ASP A 421 -18.72 -26.68 -15.76
C ASP A 421 -17.47 -25.96 -16.32
N HIS A 422 -17.51 -24.63 -16.47
CA HIS A 422 -16.38 -23.87 -17.00
C HIS A 422 -15.16 -23.91 -16.08
N PRO A 423 -15.27 -23.73 -14.74
CA PRO A 423 -14.14 -23.90 -13.83
C PRO A 423 -13.50 -25.30 -13.93
N ASP A 424 -14.33 -26.34 -14.08
CA ASP A 424 -13.90 -27.73 -14.21
C ASP A 424 -13.04 -27.93 -15.48
N LYS A 425 -13.47 -27.33 -16.60
CA LYS A 425 -12.73 -27.36 -17.88
C LYS A 425 -11.40 -26.63 -17.80
N VAL A 426 -11.37 -25.48 -17.11
CA VAL A 426 -10.14 -24.70 -16.92
C VAL A 426 -9.16 -25.44 -16.03
N ALA A 427 -9.63 -26.01 -14.93
CA ALA A 427 -8.81 -26.77 -13.98
C ALA A 427 -8.37 -28.15 -14.50
N GLY A 428 -9.15 -28.75 -15.41
CA GLY A 428 -8.95 -30.12 -15.85
C GLY A 428 -9.35 -31.16 -14.80
N MET A 429 -10.26 -30.81 -13.88
CA MET A 429 -10.84 -31.72 -12.89
C MET A 429 -12.30 -31.36 -12.61
N GLU A 430 -13.09 -32.33 -12.15
CA GLU A 430 -14.51 -32.11 -11.84
C GLU A 430 -14.69 -31.61 -10.40
N TYR A 431 -15.23 -30.40 -10.25
CA TYR A 431 -15.67 -29.81 -8.98
C TYR A 431 -17.17 -29.99 -8.77
N GLY A 432 -17.94 -29.93 -9.85
CA GLY A 432 -19.39 -29.96 -9.85
C GLY A 432 -20.04 -28.61 -9.50
N ARG A 433 -21.25 -28.41 -10.04
CA ARG A 433 -22.02 -27.16 -9.93
C ARG A 433 -22.17 -26.65 -8.49
N GLU A 434 -22.45 -27.54 -7.54
CA GLU A 434 -22.67 -27.14 -6.13
C GLU A 434 -21.44 -26.45 -5.53
N THR A 435 -20.25 -26.99 -5.82
CA THR A 435 -18.98 -26.40 -5.41
C THR A 435 -18.76 -25.04 -6.06
N VAL A 436 -18.97 -24.96 -7.37
CA VAL A 436 -18.83 -23.71 -8.15
C VAL A 436 -19.73 -22.62 -7.58
N VAL A 437 -21.03 -22.91 -7.40
CA VAL A 437 -22.00 -21.95 -6.85
C VAL A 437 -21.60 -21.52 -5.45
N ARG A 438 -21.24 -22.47 -4.57
CA ARG A 438 -20.80 -22.17 -3.20
C ARG A 438 -19.60 -21.22 -3.19
N ARG A 439 -18.55 -21.50 -3.98
CA ARG A 439 -17.34 -20.66 -3.99
C ARG A 439 -17.58 -19.27 -4.56
N LEU A 440 -18.42 -19.15 -5.57
CA LEU A 440 -18.81 -17.84 -6.09
C LEU A 440 -19.63 -17.04 -5.07
N GLN A 441 -20.48 -17.70 -4.28
CA GLN A 441 -21.20 -17.08 -3.17
C GLN A 441 -20.27 -16.71 -2.01
N ASP A 442 -19.27 -17.55 -1.68
CA ASP A 442 -18.26 -17.27 -0.65
C ASP A 442 -17.49 -15.96 -0.94
N VAL A 443 -17.27 -15.63 -2.22
CA VAL A 443 -16.62 -14.38 -2.65
C VAL A 443 -17.60 -13.21 -2.84
N GLY A 444 -18.87 -13.42 -2.52
CA GLY A 444 -19.92 -12.40 -2.46
C GLY A 444 -20.75 -12.24 -3.72
N CYS A 445 -20.67 -13.15 -4.69
CA CYS A 445 -21.52 -13.09 -5.88
C CYS A 445 -22.92 -13.65 -5.61
N ASP A 446 -23.92 -13.03 -6.23
CA ASP A 446 -25.24 -13.65 -6.36
C ASP A 446 -25.26 -14.55 -7.59
N VAL A 447 -25.65 -15.82 -7.42
CA VAL A 447 -25.57 -16.83 -8.49
C VAL A 447 -26.94 -17.43 -8.75
N TYR A 448 -27.38 -17.37 -10.01
CA TYR A 448 -28.66 -17.92 -10.48
C TYR A 448 -28.45 -18.87 -11.66
N GLY A 449 -29.36 -19.83 -11.85
CA GLY A 449 -29.33 -20.75 -13.00
C GLY A 449 -28.96 -22.20 -12.66
N GLN A 450 -28.85 -23.03 -13.71
CA GLN A 450 -28.58 -24.47 -13.62
C GLN A 450 -27.32 -24.84 -14.41
N ASP A 451 -27.45 -25.13 -15.71
CA ASP A 451 -26.31 -25.46 -16.58
C ASP A 451 -25.54 -24.22 -17.02
N GLU A 452 -26.27 -23.11 -17.19
CA GLU A 452 -25.74 -21.78 -17.42
C GLU A 452 -26.03 -20.94 -16.17
N LEU A 453 -24.98 -20.36 -15.61
CA LEU A 453 -25.05 -19.52 -14.42
C LEU A 453 -25.00 -18.04 -14.83
N ILE A 454 -25.85 -17.25 -14.20
CA ILE A 454 -25.82 -15.79 -14.24
C ILE A 454 -25.28 -15.33 -12.88
N VAL A 455 -24.11 -14.70 -12.90
CA VAL A 455 -23.35 -14.32 -11.71
C VAL A 455 -23.33 -12.81 -11.61
N THR A 456 -24.00 -12.24 -10.60
CA THR A 456 -23.91 -10.82 -10.28
C THR A 456 -22.71 -10.58 -9.38
N VAL A 457 -21.78 -9.76 -9.86
CA VAL A 457 -20.52 -9.47 -9.19
C VAL A 457 -20.73 -8.40 -8.10
N PRO A 458 -20.17 -8.58 -6.89
CA PRO A 458 -20.25 -7.57 -5.84
C PRO A 458 -19.43 -6.32 -6.20
N SER A 459 -19.84 -5.14 -5.72
CA SER A 459 -19.22 -3.86 -6.10
C SER A 459 -17.75 -3.71 -5.73
N TRP A 460 -17.26 -4.45 -4.74
CA TRP A 460 -15.84 -4.44 -4.35
C TRP A 460 -14.94 -5.35 -5.19
N ARG A 461 -15.49 -6.05 -6.19
CA ARG A 461 -14.75 -6.97 -7.09
C ARG A 461 -14.72 -6.48 -8.54
N PRO A 462 -14.12 -5.31 -8.82
CA PRO A 462 -14.03 -4.78 -10.19
C PRO A 462 -13.13 -5.64 -11.10
N ASP A 463 -12.37 -6.59 -10.51
CA ASP A 463 -11.51 -7.55 -11.20
C ASP A 463 -12.26 -8.73 -11.84
N LEU A 464 -13.49 -9.02 -11.40
CA LEU A 464 -14.31 -10.07 -12.00
C LEU A 464 -15.04 -9.50 -13.21
N THR A 465 -14.49 -9.67 -14.41
CA THR A 465 -15.06 -9.15 -15.67
C THR A 465 -15.46 -10.24 -16.65
N ASP A 466 -14.85 -11.41 -16.56
CA ASP A 466 -14.96 -12.49 -17.53
C ASP A 466 -15.12 -13.87 -16.86
N PRO A 467 -15.61 -14.89 -17.60
CA PRO A 467 -15.78 -16.25 -17.07
C PRO A 467 -14.52 -16.89 -16.47
N ASN A 468 -13.33 -16.51 -16.93
CA ASN A 468 -12.07 -17.04 -16.41
C ASN A 468 -11.71 -16.45 -15.03
N ASP A 469 -12.14 -15.24 -14.72
CA ASP A 469 -11.92 -14.64 -13.40
C ASP A 469 -12.77 -15.39 -12.36
N LEU A 470 -14.01 -15.70 -12.71
CA LEU A 470 -14.88 -16.57 -11.90
C LEU A 470 -14.30 -17.98 -11.74
N ALA A 471 -13.68 -18.53 -12.78
CA ALA A 471 -12.99 -19.81 -12.68
C ALA A 471 -11.79 -19.74 -11.72
N GLU A 472 -10.99 -18.67 -11.77
CA GLU A 472 -9.88 -18.47 -10.83
C GLU A 472 -10.37 -18.52 -9.37
N GLU A 473 -11.47 -17.84 -9.05
CA GLU A 473 -12.02 -17.80 -7.69
C GLU A 473 -12.43 -19.19 -7.18
N VAL A 474 -13.03 -20.02 -8.03
CA VAL A 474 -13.36 -21.40 -7.66
C VAL A 474 -12.08 -22.21 -7.45
N ILE A 475 -11.15 -22.14 -8.40
CA ILE A 475 -9.95 -22.99 -8.41
C ILE A 475 -9.03 -22.64 -7.23
N ARG A 476 -8.84 -21.35 -6.91
CA ARG A 476 -7.99 -20.93 -5.80
C ARG A 476 -8.57 -21.35 -4.44
N LEU A 477 -9.90 -21.29 -4.28
CA LEU A 477 -10.57 -21.64 -3.01
C LEU A 477 -10.73 -23.15 -2.82
N GLU A 478 -10.74 -23.92 -3.90
CA GLU A 478 -10.59 -25.38 -3.85
C GLU A 478 -9.12 -25.82 -3.72
N GLY A 479 -8.15 -24.91 -3.85
CA GLY A 479 -6.73 -25.13 -3.62
C GLY A 479 -5.98 -25.61 -4.87
N TYR A 480 -4.98 -24.84 -5.30
CA TYR A 480 -4.14 -25.19 -6.46
C TYR A 480 -3.36 -26.49 -6.24
N GLU A 481 -3.06 -26.85 -4.99
CA GLU A 481 -2.41 -28.10 -4.61
C GLU A 481 -3.23 -29.35 -4.94
N ASN A 482 -4.55 -29.19 -5.15
CA ASN A 482 -5.46 -30.29 -5.49
C ASN A 482 -5.56 -30.54 -7.00
N LEU A 483 -4.93 -29.69 -7.83
CA LEU A 483 -4.95 -29.84 -9.28
C LEU A 483 -4.13 -31.05 -9.76
N PRO A 484 -4.65 -31.85 -10.71
CA PRO A 484 -3.91 -32.98 -11.24
C PRO A 484 -2.78 -32.53 -12.18
N SER A 485 -1.57 -33.07 -11.98
CA SER A 485 -0.47 -32.91 -12.93
C SER A 485 -0.66 -33.80 -14.16
N THR A 486 -1.34 -33.29 -15.19
CA THR A 486 -1.62 -34.02 -16.43
C THR A 486 -0.76 -33.52 -17.59
N LEU A 487 0.04 -34.41 -18.21
CA LEU A 487 0.82 -34.04 -19.39
C LEU A 487 -0.09 -33.81 -20.61
N PRO A 488 0.01 -32.67 -21.31
CA PRO A 488 -0.72 -32.46 -22.55
C PRO A 488 -0.20 -33.40 -23.65
N LYS A 489 -1.04 -33.69 -24.66
CA LYS A 489 -0.68 -34.47 -25.85
C LYS A 489 -0.49 -33.54 -27.05
N PRO A 490 0.67 -32.87 -27.19
CA PRO A 490 0.92 -32.00 -28.34
C PRO A 490 1.06 -32.82 -29.63
N PRO A 491 0.81 -32.21 -30.80
CA PRO A 491 1.17 -32.82 -32.08
C PRO A 491 2.69 -33.03 -32.17
N ALA A 492 3.11 -33.94 -33.05
CA ALA A 492 4.53 -34.19 -33.30
C ALA A 492 5.23 -32.92 -33.82
N GLY A 493 6.20 -32.40 -33.04
CA GLY A 493 6.99 -31.25 -33.43
C GLY A 493 8.01 -31.56 -34.53
N LEU A 494 8.38 -30.55 -35.31
CA LEU A 494 9.41 -30.65 -36.36
C LEU A 494 10.86 -30.62 -35.81
N GLY A 495 11.01 -30.45 -34.49
CA GLY A 495 12.30 -30.31 -33.82
C GLY A 495 12.97 -28.95 -34.09
N LEU A 496 14.30 -28.89 -33.90
CA LEU A 496 15.07 -27.66 -34.09
C LEU A 496 15.19 -27.27 -35.56
N THR A 497 15.02 -25.98 -35.86
CA THR A 497 15.26 -25.41 -37.19
C THR A 497 16.74 -25.52 -37.59
N GLY A 498 17.02 -25.41 -38.88
CA GLY A 498 18.41 -25.39 -39.39
C GLY A 498 19.27 -24.31 -38.73
N ARG A 499 18.70 -23.10 -38.55
CA ARG A 499 19.36 -21.97 -37.89
C ARG A 499 19.71 -22.27 -36.43
N GLN A 500 18.78 -22.84 -35.66
CA GLN A 500 19.03 -23.22 -34.26
C GLN A 500 20.11 -24.29 -34.15
N ARG A 501 20.11 -25.29 -35.04
CA ARG A 501 21.15 -26.34 -35.07
C ARG A 501 22.52 -25.76 -35.41
N LEU A 502 22.59 -24.85 -36.38
CA LEU A 502 23.82 -24.19 -36.78
C LEU A 502 24.38 -23.34 -35.65
N HIS A 503 23.54 -22.51 -35.02
CA HIS A 503 23.94 -21.65 -33.90
C HIS A 503 24.57 -22.47 -32.75
N ARG A 504 23.90 -23.56 -32.33
CA ARG A 504 24.46 -24.48 -31.31
C ARG A 504 25.77 -25.13 -31.76
N ARG A 505 25.91 -25.46 -33.04
CA ARG A 505 27.13 -26.07 -33.58
C ARG A 505 28.31 -25.10 -33.56
N VAL A 506 28.07 -23.84 -33.91
CA VAL A 506 29.09 -22.77 -33.89
C VAL A 506 29.57 -22.53 -32.46
N GLY A 507 28.65 -22.37 -31.49
CA GLY A 507 29.03 -22.18 -30.08
C GLY A 507 29.86 -23.34 -29.53
N ARG A 508 29.46 -24.59 -29.83
CA ARG A 508 30.26 -25.78 -29.43
C ARG A 508 31.63 -25.84 -30.10
N ALA A 509 31.73 -25.44 -31.37
CA ALA A 509 33.00 -25.43 -32.08
C ALA A 509 33.96 -24.38 -31.50
N LEU A 510 33.47 -23.18 -31.19
CA LEU A 510 34.25 -22.12 -30.55
C LEU A 510 34.69 -22.51 -29.13
N ALA A 511 33.78 -23.07 -28.34
CA ALA A 511 34.11 -23.61 -27.02
C ALA A 511 35.16 -24.74 -27.10
N GLY A 512 35.00 -25.67 -28.05
CA GLY A 512 35.98 -26.73 -28.30
C GLY A 512 37.34 -26.22 -28.78
N ALA A 513 37.39 -25.01 -29.36
CA ALA A 513 38.62 -24.32 -29.74
C ALA A 513 39.21 -23.45 -28.61
N GLY A 514 38.63 -23.47 -27.41
CA GLY A 514 39.13 -22.76 -26.23
C GLY A 514 38.55 -21.36 -26.01
N TYR A 515 37.53 -20.95 -26.77
CA TYR A 515 36.83 -19.69 -26.52
C TYR A 515 35.79 -19.85 -25.40
N VAL A 516 35.57 -18.78 -24.63
CA VAL A 516 34.57 -18.70 -23.57
C VAL A 516 33.41 -17.82 -24.04
N GLU A 517 32.18 -18.30 -23.88
CA GLU A 517 30.99 -17.52 -24.22
C GLU A 517 30.78 -16.40 -23.18
N ALA A 518 30.56 -15.17 -23.63
CA ALA A 518 30.28 -14.01 -22.79
C ALA A 518 28.89 -13.44 -23.12
N LEU A 519 28.10 -13.18 -22.07
CA LEU A 519 26.80 -12.51 -22.18
C LEU A 519 26.96 -11.05 -21.74
N ASN A 520 26.98 -10.14 -22.71
CA ASN A 520 27.16 -8.71 -22.45
C ASN A 520 25.83 -7.96 -22.56
N TYR A 521 25.71 -6.88 -21.80
CA TYR A 521 24.56 -5.99 -21.94
C TYR A 521 24.47 -5.45 -23.37
N PRO A 522 23.24 -5.27 -23.90
CA PRO A 522 23.04 -4.72 -25.23
C PRO A 522 23.16 -3.19 -25.26
N PHE A 523 23.45 -2.54 -24.13
CA PHE A 523 23.52 -1.09 -23.99
C PHE A 523 24.95 -0.58 -24.17
N ILE A 524 25.10 0.53 -24.89
CA ILE A 524 26.38 1.16 -25.20
C ILE A 524 26.25 2.69 -25.19
N GLY A 525 27.37 3.37 -24.93
CA GLY A 525 27.51 4.82 -25.11
C GLY A 525 28.08 5.18 -26.47
N GLU A 526 27.86 6.40 -26.95
CA GLU A 526 28.40 6.87 -28.25
C GLU A 526 29.93 6.83 -28.30
N HIS A 527 30.59 7.02 -27.16
CA HIS A 527 32.04 7.02 -27.02
C HIS A 527 32.69 5.70 -27.46
N VAL A 528 31.96 4.57 -27.44
CA VAL A 528 32.53 3.27 -27.86
C VAL A 528 32.86 3.27 -29.35
N PHE A 529 32.13 4.03 -30.17
CA PHE A 529 32.39 4.11 -31.60
C PHE A 529 33.65 4.91 -31.90
N ASP A 530 33.95 5.93 -31.09
CA ASP A 530 35.20 6.68 -31.17
C ASP A 530 36.39 5.80 -30.77
N GLN A 531 36.24 5.01 -29.71
CA GLN A 531 37.25 4.04 -29.27
C GLN A 531 37.52 2.95 -30.32
N LEU A 532 36.48 2.54 -31.06
CA LEU A 532 36.60 1.63 -32.20
C LEU A 532 37.19 2.30 -33.45
N GLY A 533 37.37 3.62 -33.45
CA GLY A 533 37.91 4.36 -34.58
C GLY A 533 36.96 4.45 -35.77
N LEU A 534 35.65 4.33 -35.54
CA LEU A 534 34.65 4.40 -36.62
C LEU A 534 34.52 5.84 -37.14
N ALA A 535 34.37 6.01 -38.46
CA ALA A 535 34.09 7.32 -39.04
C ALA A 535 32.74 7.87 -38.57
N ALA A 536 32.54 9.19 -38.64
CA ALA A 536 31.32 9.85 -38.15
C ALA A 536 30.05 9.41 -38.89
N ASP A 537 30.18 9.02 -40.17
CA ASP A 537 29.11 8.54 -41.04
C ASP A 537 28.96 7.01 -41.05
N ASP A 538 29.71 6.29 -40.21
CA ASP A 538 29.63 4.84 -40.12
C ASP A 538 28.22 4.40 -39.70
N ARG A 539 27.66 3.42 -40.43
CA ARG A 539 26.33 2.86 -40.17
C ARG A 539 26.16 2.35 -38.73
N HIS A 540 27.23 1.89 -38.08
CA HIS A 540 27.18 1.40 -36.71
C HIS A 540 26.94 2.52 -35.69
N ARG A 541 27.18 3.80 -36.05
CA ARG A 541 26.82 4.96 -35.22
C ARG A 541 25.34 5.32 -35.30
N LYS A 542 24.59 4.78 -36.27
CA LYS A 542 23.13 4.89 -36.31
C LYS A 542 22.54 3.91 -35.31
N VAL A 543 22.18 4.42 -34.14
CA VAL A 543 21.72 3.61 -33.00
C VAL A 543 20.26 3.88 -32.64
N VAL A 544 19.61 2.88 -32.06
CA VAL A 544 18.33 3.06 -31.37
C VAL A 544 18.61 3.42 -29.92
N LYS A 545 18.07 4.53 -29.43
CA LYS A 545 18.26 4.98 -28.04
C LYS A 545 17.05 4.64 -27.18
N LEU A 546 17.30 4.22 -25.95
CA LEU A 546 16.28 4.10 -24.93
C LEU A 546 15.83 5.49 -24.48
N VAL A 547 14.53 5.66 -24.29
CA VAL A 547 13.95 6.90 -23.73
C VAL A 547 14.26 7.02 -22.23
N ASN A 548 14.43 5.89 -21.55
CA ASN A 548 14.63 5.77 -20.10
C ASN A 548 15.71 4.73 -19.77
N PRO A 549 16.99 4.99 -20.13
CA PRO A 549 18.07 4.05 -19.85
C PRO A 549 18.35 3.93 -18.34
N LEU A 550 18.94 2.80 -17.92
CA LEU A 550 19.41 2.63 -16.54
C LEU A 550 20.57 3.59 -16.22
N SER A 551 21.37 3.93 -17.23
CA SER A 551 22.47 4.88 -17.16
C SER A 551 22.47 5.78 -18.39
N ASP A 552 22.56 7.09 -18.19
CA ASP A 552 22.66 8.07 -19.28
C ASP A 552 23.97 7.94 -20.07
N GLU A 553 24.98 7.24 -19.53
CA GLU A 553 26.25 6.97 -20.23
C GLU A 553 26.11 5.88 -21.31
N GLU A 554 25.13 4.98 -21.17
CA GLU A 554 24.89 3.85 -22.07
C GLU A 554 23.44 3.84 -22.60
N PRO A 555 22.97 4.91 -23.27
CA PRO A 555 21.57 5.05 -23.65
C PRO A 555 21.20 4.27 -24.93
N ALA A 556 22.18 3.75 -25.68
CA ALA A 556 21.97 3.21 -27.01
C ALA A 556 22.01 1.67 -27.05
N LEU A 557 21.20 1.06 -27.91
CA LEU A 557 21.28 -0.36 -28.24
C LEU A 557 22.45 -0.63 -29.20
N ARG A 558 23.18 -1.72 -28.96
CA ARG A 558 24.36 -2.09 -29.73
C ARG A 558 24.05 -2.41 -31.20
N THR A 559 24.86 -1.88 -32.11
CA THR A 559 24.84 -2.19 -33.54
C THR A 559 25.89 -3.25 -33.93
N THR A 560 26.67 -3.72 -32.96
CA THR A 560 27.70 -4.75 -33.11
C THR A 560 27.97 -5.41 -31.75
N LEU A 561 28.45 -6.65 -31.72
CA LEU A 561 28.79 -7.37 -30.48
C LEU A 561 30.17 -6.99 -29.91
N LEU A 562 31.00 -6.32 -30.71
CA LEU A 562 32.39 -6.03 -30.35
C LEU A 562 32.55 -5.16 -29.10
N PRO A 563 31.79 -4.07 -28.88
CA PRO A 563 31.94 -3.23 -27.68
C PRO A 563 31.81 -4.04 -26.38
N GLY A 564 30.80 -4.91 -26.30
CA GLY A 564 30.58 -5.77 -25.13
C GLY A 564 31.74 -6.75 -24.92
N LEU A 565 32.17 -7.43 -25.99
CA LEU A 565 33.29 -8.37 -25.93
C LEU A 565 34.62 -7.69 -25.54
N LEU A 566 34.90 -6.50 -26.06
CA LEU A 566 36.10 -5.74 -25.72
C LEU A 566 36.04 -5.20 -24.28
N GLY A 567 34.86 -4.78 -23.82
CA GLY A 567 34.62 -4.42 -22.42
C GLY A 567 34.87 -5.60 -21.48
N ALA A 568 34.37 -6.79 -21.83
CA ALA A 568 34.64 -8.02 -21.09
C ALA A 568 36.13 -8.40 -21.09
N LEU A 569 36.81 -8.27 -22.23
CA LEU A 569 38.24 -8.51 -22.34
C LEU A 569 39.04 -7.55 -21.45
N ARG A 570 38.80 -6.24 -21.55
CA ARG A 570 39.45 -5.20 -20.72
C ARG A 570 39.24 -5.46 -19.22
N ARG A 571 38.03 -5.89 -18.82
CA ARG A 571 37.72 -6.19 -17.42
C ARG A 571 38.52 -7.37 -16.89
N ASN A 572 38.68 -8.42 -17.68
CA ASN A 572 39.42 -9.62 -17.28
C ASN A 572 40.94 -9.39 -17.31
N ASP A 573 41.44 -8.70 -18.33
CA ASP A 573 42.84 -8.29 -18.42
C ASP A 573 43.25 -7.41 -17.22
N GLY A 574 42.44 -6.41 -16.88
CA GLY A 574 42.64 -5.57 -15.69
C GLY A 574 42.54 -6.30 -14.35
N ARG A 575 42.07 -7.55 -14.34
CA ARG A 575 42.01 -8.45 -13.16
C ARG A 575 43.13 -9.52 -13.18
N GLY A 576 44.07 -9.44 -14.13
CA GLY A 576 45.23 -10.33 -14.23
C GLY A 576 45.04 -11.57 -15.10
N SER A 577 43.90 -11.71 -15.78
CA SER A 577 43.66 -12.78 -16.74
C SER A 577 44.03 -12.30 -18.15
N HIS A 578 45.27 -12.50 -18.57
CA HIS A 578 45.81 -11.97 -19.83
C HIS A 578 45.58 -12.89 -21.04
N ASP A 579 45.44 -14.20 -20.82
CA ASP A 579 45.22 -15.20 -21.88
C ASP A 579 43.71 -15.47 -22.06
N LEU A 580 43.05 -14.69 -22.92
CA LEU A 580 41.60 -14.73 -23.12
C LEU A 580 41.22 -14.97 -24.58
N ALA A 581 40.25 -15.87 -24.77
CA ALA A 581 39.53 -16.01 -26.03
C ALA A 581 38.02 -15.96 -25.71
N LEU A 582 37.33 -14.91 -26.17
CA LEU A 582 35.91 -14.69 -25.88
C LEU A 582 35.09 -14.74 -27.15
N PHE A 583 33.86 -15.25 -27.06
CA PHE A 583 32.87 -15.14 -28.13
C PHE A 583 31.50 -14.80 -27.54
N GLU A 584 30.62 -14.24 -28.36
CA GLU A 584 29.23 -13.97 -27.99
C GLU A 584 28.34 -14.28 -29.18
N THR A 585 27.15 -14.83 -28.91
CA THR A 585 26.05 -14.76 -29.87
C THR A 585 24.89 -13.99 -29.26
N GLY A 586 24.45 -12.93 -29.92
CA GLY A 586 23.31 -12.15 -29.48
C GLY A 586 22.76 -11.28 -30.60
N LEU A 587 21.67 -10.58 -30.29
CA LEU A 587 21.07 -9.64 -31.21
C LEU A 587 21.88 -8.34 -31.27
N VAL A 588 21.85 -7.73 -32.45
CA VAL A 588 22.28 -6.35 -32.72
C VAL A 588 21.08 -5.60 -33.30
N PHE A 589 21.06 -4.29 -33.12
CA PHE A 589 19.91 -3.46 -33.41
C PHE A 589 20.31 -2.42 -34.46
N HIS A 590 19.86 -2.62 -35.70
CA HIS A 590 20.08 -1.67 -36.78
C HIS A 590 18.77 -0.90 -37.02
N PRO A 591 18.77 0.44 -36.90
CA PRO A 591 17.58 1.22 -37.13
C PRO A 591 17.19 1.18 -38.62
N GLN A 592 15.88 1.13 -38.88
CA GLN A 592 15.32 1.35 -40.22
C GLN A 592 14.94 2.82 -40.39
N ASP A 593 14.92 3.30 -41.63
CA ASP A 593 14.60 4.70 -41.95
C ASP A 593 13.10 5.02 -41.72
N GLU A 594 12.20 4.03 -41.83
CA GLU A 594 10.77 4.14 -41.52
C GLU A 594 10.39 3.24 -40.34
N LEU A 595 9.79 3.83 -39.31
CA LEU A 595 9.26 3.11 -38.15
C LEU A 595 7.74 2.92 -38.33
N SER A 596 7.30 1.69 -38.57
CA SER A 596 5.88 1.34 -38.52
C SER A 596 5.48 0.97 -37.09
N ILE A 597 4.44 1.61 -36.55
CA ILE A 597 3.86 1.23 -35.27
C ILE A 597 3.14 -0.11 -35.47
N ALA A 598 3.58 -1.16 -34.77
CA ALA A 598 2.90 -2.45 -34.78
C ALA A 598 1.46 -2.31 -34.25
N ALA A 599 0.50 -2.90 -34.95
CA ALA A 599 -0.89 -2.90 -34.49
C ALA A 599 -1.04 -3.67 -33.17
N ARG A 600 -1.82 -3.14 -32.23
CA ARG A 600 -2.22 -3.87 -31.03
C ARG A 600 -3.36 -4.81 -31.40
N LEU A 601 -3.07 -6.11 -31.42
CA LEU A 601 -4.04 -7.15 -31.74
C LEU A 601 -4.89 -7.52 -30.52
N PRO A 602 -6.13 -7.98 -30.73
CA PRO A 602 -6.96 -8.50 -29.65
C PRO A 602 -6.43 -9.86 -29.13
N VAL A 603 -6.68 -10.17 -27.86
CA VAL A 603 -6.13 -11.35 -27.14
C VAL A 603 -7.17 -12.43 -26.83
N ASP A 604 -8.44 -12.19 -27.17
CA ASP A 604 -9.58 -13.10 -27.01
C ASP A 604 -9.61 -14.22 -28.06
N ARG A 605 -8.81 -14.09 -29.12
CA ARG A 605 -8.69 -15.07 -30.20
C ARG A 605 -7.28 -15.16 -30.75
N ARG A 606 -7.01 -16.23 -31.50
CA ARG A 606 -5.81 -16.31 -32.35
C ARG A 606 -5.83 -15.14 -33.37
N PRO A 607 -4.71 -14.43 -33.54
CA PRO A 607 -4.53 -13.48 -34.64
C PRO A 607 -4.83 -14.11 -36.00
N THR A 608 -5.46 -13.35 -36.90
CA THR A 608 -5.64 -13.78 -38.28
C THR A 608 -4.28 -13.82 -38.98
N ASP A 609 -4.17 -14.55 -40.09
CA ASP A 609 -2.92 -14.62 -40.84
C ASP A 609 -2.50 -13.25 -41.40
N GLU A 610 -3.45 -12.35 -41.67
CA GLU A 610 -3.20 -10.96 -42.08
C GLU A 610 -2.66 -10.10 -40.94
N GLU A 611 -3.23 -10.23 -39.75
CA GLU A 611 -2.73 -9.57 -38.54
C GLU A 611 -1.31 -10.03 -38.20
N LEU A 612 -1.01 -11.33 -38.34
CA LEU A 612 0.33 -11.88 -38.18
C LEU A 612 1.31 -11.36 -39.24
N ALA A 613 0.86 -11.24 -40.50
CA ALA A 613 1.67 -10.68 -41.58
C ALA A 613 2.01 -9.21 -41.33
N SER A 614 1.04 -8.41 -40.86
CA SER A 614 1.24 -7.00 -40.48
C SER A 614 2.25 -6.86 -39.33
N LEU A 615 2.13 -7.68 -38.29
CA LEU A 615 3.12 -7.71 -37.21
C LEU A 615 4.52 -8.08 -37.73
N THR A 616 4.60 -9.06 -38.63
CA THR A 616 5.87 -9.49 -39.22
C THR A 616 6.50 -8.39 -40.07
N ALA A 617 5.69 -7.63 -40.81
CA ALA A 617 6.14 -6.49 -41.61
C ALA A 617 6.64 -5.33 -40.74
N ALA A 618 6.13 -5.19 -39.50
CA ALA A 618 6.58 -4.20 -38.54
C ALA A 618 7.85 -4.60 -37.77
N LEU A 619 8.34 -5.84 -37.92
CA LEU A 619 9.59 -6.26 -37.31
C LEU A 619 10.80 -5.69 -38.08
N PRO A 620 11.83 -5.19 -37.38
CA PRO A 620 13.08 -4.82 -38.04
C PRO A 620 13.74 -6.07 -38.67
N VAL A 621 14.21 -5.91 -39.91
CA VAL A 621 14.87 -6.96 -40.72
C VAL A 621 16.29 -7.25 -40.26
#